data_AF-A0A1Q8ZRZ0-F1
#
_entry.id   AF-A0A1Q8ZRZ0-F1
#
_cell.length_a   1.000
_cell.length_b   1.000
_cell.length_c   1.000
_cell.angle_alpha   90.00
_cell.angle_beta   90.00
_cell.angle_gamma   90.00
#
_symmetry.space_group_name_H-M   'P 1'
#
loop_
_entity.id
_entity.type
_entity.pdbx_description
1 polymer ?
#
loop_
_entity_poly.entity_id
_entity_poly.type
_entity_poly.pdbx_seq_one_letter_code
_entity_poly.pdbx_strand_id
1 'polypeptide(L)'
;MTGCGGFQLRYLGLNRQKIAPLFLSSAYICLASVTQPFAAEISTKQALEVCRSRSVAEATTKGNALGWPRMEDDTNWKSSYEKYNHVTVDVIGWRDEQTQSALVFWVATGLNPARVCSYSLTNKSNLLSDLKIELGKPDNEDLNEVSETAYWQLTGTEVYYVKVGSSSSFNLSDK
;
A
#
# COMPACT_ATOMS: atom_id res chain seq x y z
N MET A 1 -5.78 -19.42 30.37
CA MET A 1 -5.50 -19.42 31.83
C MET A 1 -4.72 -18.17 32.15
N THR A 2 -5.40 -17.14 32.62
CA THR A 2 -4.85 -15.81 32.91
C THR A 2 -4.40 -15.80 34.38
N GLY A 3 -3.10 -15.68 34.63
CA GLY A 3 -2.53 -15.58 35.97
C GLY A 3 -2.16 -14.14 36.31
N CYS A 4 -2.98 -13.46 37.10
CA CYS A 4 -2.57 -12.22 37.79
C CYS A 4 -1.93 -12.60 39.13
N GLY A 5 -0.61 -12.48 39.23
CA GLY A 5 0.13 -12.64 40.48
C GLY A 5 -0.10 -11.44 41.41
N GLY A 6 -0.58 -11.68 42.63
CA GLY A 6 -0.79 -10.67 43.65
C GLY A 6 0.48 -10.35 44.44
N PHE A 7 0.78 -9.07 44.62
CA PHE A 7 1.73 -8.59 45.62
C PHE A 7 0.96 -8.19 46.89
N GLN A 8 1.19 -8.90 48.00
CA GLN A 8 0.67 -8.58 49.34
C GLN A 8 1.66 -7.68 50.08
N LEU A 9 1.30 -6.42 50.33
CA LEU A 9 2.00 -5.55 51.26
C LEU A 9 1.42 -5.76 52.67
N ARG A 10 2.20 -6.40 53.55
CA ARG A 10 1.90 -6.51 54.99
C ARG A 10 2.06 -5.13 55.63
N TYR A 11 0.98 -4.59 56.20
CA TYR A 11 1.08 -3.47 57.15
C TYR A 11 0.92 -3.99 58.58
N LEU A 12 1.99 -3.76 59.36
CA LEU A 12 2.01 -3.90 60.82
C LEU A 12 1.06 -2.86 61.43
N GLY A 13 0.37 -3.28 62.49
CA GLY A 13 -0.75 -2.55 63.05
C GLY A 13 -0.37 -1.28 63.83
N LEU A 14 -1.39 -0.45 64.04
CA LEU A 14 -1.59 0.32 65.27
C LEU A 14 -3.00 0.94 65.30
N ASN A 15 -3.68 0.62 66.39
CA ASN A 15 -4.64 1.43 67.16
C ASN A 15 -5.93 2.00 66.54
N ARG A 16 -7.02 1.66 67.24
CA ARG A 16 -8.39 2.21 67.17
C ARG A 16 -8.40 3.74 67.10
N GLN A 17 -9.07 4.29 66.09
CA GLN A 17 -10.03 5.40 66.24
C GLN A 17 -10.87 5.58 64.97
N LYS A 18 -12.14 5.94 65.19
CA LYS A 18 -13.25 5.97 64.22
C LYS A 18 -12.98 6.94 63.06
N ILE A 19 -12.96 6.47 61.81
CA ILE A 19 -13.03 7.32 60.62
C ILE A 19 -13.92 6.64 59.57
N ALA A 20 -14.82 7.42 58.98
CA ALA A 20 -15.89 7.04 58.07
C ALA A 20 -15.42 6.28 56.81
N PRO A 21 -16.27 5.42 56.19
CA PRO A 21 -15.89 4.69 54.99
C PRO A 21 -15.87 5.62 53.79
N LEU A 22 -14.67 6.07 53.41
CA LEU A 22 -14.39 6.61 52.07
C LEU A 22 -14.43 5.43 51.08
N PHE A 23 -15.51 5.33 50.31
CA PHE A 23 -15.59 4.44 49.16
C PHE A 23 -14.61 4.92 48.08
N LEU A 24 -13.39 4.39 48.10
CA LEU A 24 -12.43 4.48 47.00
C LEU A 24 -12.91 3.56 45.87
N SER A 25 -13.62 4.15 44.90
CA SER A 25 -13.94 3.47 43.64
C SER A 25 -12.66 3.42 42.80
N SER A 26 -11.99 2.27 42.77
CA SER A 26 -10.88 2.02 41.84
C SER A 26 -11.43 1.93 40.42
N ALA A 27 -11.26 3.01 39.65
CA ALA A 27 -11.48 2.99 38.22
C ALA A 27 -10.33 2.21 37.55
N TYR A 28 -10.59 0.96 37.19
CA TYR A 28 -9.68 0.20 36.33
C TYR A 28 -9.82 0.73 34.90
N ILE A 29 -8.86 1.56 34.48
CA ILE A 29 -8.72 1.95 33.08
C ILE A 29 -8.08 0.76 32.36
N CYS A 30 -8.89 -0.07 31.69
CA CYS A 30 -8.41 -1.02 30.71
C CYS A 30 -7.87 -0.23 29.51
N LEU A 31 -6.55 -0.01 29.48
CA LEU A 31 -5.85 0.38 28.25
C LEU A 31 -5.96 -0.79 27.28
N ALA A 32 -7.00 -0.79 26.44
CA ALA A 32 -7.03 -1.64 25.27
C ALA A 32 -5.93 -1.14 24.33
N SER A 33 -4.86 -1.94 24.17
CA SER A 33 -3.85 -1.71 23.14
C SER A 33 -4.56 -1.73 21.79
N VAL A 34 -4.70 -0.56 21.15
CA VAL A 34 -5.11 -0.48 19.76
C VAL A 34 -3.96 -1.03 18.93
N THR A 35 -4.01 -2.31 18.60
CA THR A 35 -3.15 -2.87 17.56
C THR A 35 -3.68 -2.34 16.24
N GLN A 36 -3.03 -1.30 15.72
CA GLN A 36 -3.25 -0.84 14.36
C GLN A 36 -2.94 -2.04 13.44
N PRO A 37 -3.90 -2.52 12.64
CA PRO A 37 -3.64 -3.61 11.71
C PRO A 37 -2.51 -3.15 10.79
N PHE A 38 -1.42 -3.92 10.72
CA PHE A 38 -0.38 -3.69 9.73
C PHE A 38 -1.05 -3.63 8.35
N ALA A 39 -0.71 -2.60 7.57
CA ALA A 39 -1.23 -2.48 6.21
C ALA A 39 -0.95 -3.79 5.48
N ALA A 40 -2.01 -4.44 5.00
CA ALA A 40 -1.88 -5.74 4.38
C ALA A 40 -0.98 -5.63 3.14
N GLU A 41 -0.20 -6.68 2.89
CA GLU A 41 0.53 -6.81 1.64
C GLU A 41 -0.46 -6.82 0.47
N ILE A 42 -0.31 -5.88 -0.46
CA ILE A 42 -1.09 -5.85 -1.70
C ILE A 42 -0.60 -6.98 -2.60
N SER A 43 -1.50 -7.88 -2.96
CA SER A 43 -1.21 -8.91 -3.96
C SER A 43 -1.12 -8.32 -5.37
N THR A 44 -0.34 -8.96 -6.24
CA THR A 44 -0.23 -8.60 -7.67
C THR A 44 -1.60 -8.54 -8.35
N LYS A 45 -2.52 -9.46 -8.00
CA LYS A 45 -3.91 -9.46 -8.48
C LYS A 45 -4.66 -8.18 -8.09
N GLN A 46 -4.59 -7.78 -6.83
CA GLN A 46 -5.23 -6.55 -6.35
C GLN A 46 -4.63 -5.30 -7.03
N ALA A 47 -3.31 -5.26 -7.23
CA ALA A 47 -2.66 -4.18 -7.96
C ALA A 47 -3.17 -4.12 -9.42
N LEU A 48 -3.26 -5.26 -10.12
CA LEU A 48 -3.83 -5.34 -11.47
C LEU A 48 -5.30 -4.89 -11.53
N GLU A 49 -6.12 -5.20 -10.50
CA GLU A 49 -7.51 -4.77 -10.43
C GLU A 49 -7.65 -3.24 -10.33
N VAL A 50 -6.76 -2.57 -9.58
CA VAL A 50 -6.66 -1.11 -9.56
C VAL A 50 -6.17 -0.60 -10.91
N CYS A 51 -5.11 -1.19 -11.47
CA CYS A 51 -4.54 -0.74 -12.74
C CYS A 51 -5.49 -0.85 -13.94
N ARG A 52 -6.44 -1.78 -13.91
CA ARG A 52 -7.48 -1.93 -14.94
C ARG A 52 -8.59 -0.88 -14.85
N SER A 53 -8.60 -0.03 -13.82
CA SER A 53 -9.61 1.03 -13.63
C SER A 53 -9.62 2.01 -14.79
N ARG A 54 -10.81 2.46 -15.21
CA ARG A 54 -10.99 3.34 -16.37
C ARG A 54 -10.84 4.82 -16.04
N SER A 55 -10.78 5.17 -14.76
CA SER A 55 -10.69 6.55 -14.27
C SER A 55 -10.01 6.61 -12.91
N VAL A 56 -9.55 7.80 -12.53
CA VAL A 56 -8.98 8.05 -11.20
C VAL A 56 -10.02 7.85 -10.09
N ALA A 57 -11.31 8.11 -10.34
CA ALA A 57 -12.38 7.86 -9.38
C ALA A 57 -12.57 6.36 -9.11
N GLU A 58 -12.55 5.54 -10.16
CA GLU A 58 -12.63 4.08 -10.03
C GLU A 58 -11.38 3.51 -9.33
N ALA A 59 -10.19 3.95 -9.76
CA ALA A 59 -8.93 3.57 -9.11
C ALA A 59 -8.92 3.97 -7.64
N THR A 60 -9.42 5.17 -7.32
CA THR A 60 -9.55 5.66 -5.93
C THR A 60 -10.39 4.71 -5.08
N THR A 61 -11.53 4.27 -5.60
CA THR A 61 -12.43 3.36 -4.87
C THR A 61 -11.74 2.03 -4.58
N LYS A 62 -11.09 1.44 -5.59
CA LYS A 62 -10.41 0.14 -5.44
C LYS A 62 -9.15 0.24 -4.58
N GLY A 63 -8.32 1.25 -4.80
CA GLY A 63 -7.05 1.40 -4.08
C GLY A 63 -7.23 1.78 -2.61
N ASN A 64 -8.25 2.56 -2.25
CA ASN A 64 -8.56 2.86 -0.85
C ASN A 64 -8.94 1.61 -0.05
N ALA A 65 -9.48 0.57 -0.71
CA ALA A 65 -9.81 -0.70 -0.07
C ALA A 65 -8.56 -1.55 0.26
N LEU A 66 -7.38 -1.18 -0.25
CA LEU A 66 -6.13 -1.92 -0.04
C LEU A 66 -5.45 -1.60 1.30
N GLY A 67 -5.85 -0.52 1.97
CA GLY A 67 -5.37 -0.16 3.30
C GLY A 67 -3.99 0.51 3.34
N TRP A 68 -3.33 0.71 2.19
CA TRP A 68 -2.13 1.56 2.12
C TRP A 68 -2.51 3.04 2.26
N PRO A 69 -1.73 3.84 3.00
CA PRO A 69 -1.89 5.29 3.05
C PRO A 69 -1.86 5.95 1.67
N ARG A 70 -2.59 7.05 1.54
CA ARG A 70 -2.54 7.92 0.37
C ARG A 70 -1.17 8.60 0.27
N MET A 71 -0.64 8.65 -0.95
CA MET A 71 0.48 9.51 -1.25
C MET A 71 0.01 10.96 -1.35
N GLU A 72 0.86 11.89 -0.94
CA GLU A 72 0.68 13.31 -1.27
C GLU A 72 0.87 13.53 -2.78
N ASP A 73 0.14 14.50 -3.32
CA ASP A 73 0.23 14.84 -4.73
C ASP A 73 1.60 15.47 -5.05
N ASP A 74 2.31 14.93 -6.03
CA ASP A 74 3.52 15.57 -6.57
C ASP A 74 3.12 16.66 -7.58
N THR A 75 2.83 17.84 -7.04
CA THR A 75 2.39 18.99 -7.85
C THR A 75 3.47 19.49 -8.82
N ASN A 76 4.75 19.29 -8.49
CA ASN A 76 5.87 19.74 -9.31
C ASN A 76 6.03 18.86 -10.55
N TRP A 77 6.02 17.53 -10.36
CA TRP A 77 5.99 16.59 -11.47
C TRP A 77 4.75 16.81 -12.34
N LYS A 78 3.56 16.88 -11.73
CA LYS A 78 2.29 17.04 -12.46
C LYS A 78 2.32 18.27 -13.36
N SER A 79 2.58 19.45 -12.79
CA SER A 79 2.59 20.70 -13.57
C SER A 79 3.65 20.72 -14.67
N SER A 80 4.83 20.12 -14.43
CA SER A 80 5.88 20.01 -15.44
C SER A 80 5.47 19.09 -16.59
N TYR A 81 4.84 17.95 -16.28
CA TYR A 81 4.36 16.98 -17.25
C TYR A 81 3.22 17.55 -18.12
N GLU A 82 2.24 18.19 -17.49
CA GLU A 82 1.12 18.86 -18.16
C GLU A 82 1.62 19.94 -19.14
N LYS A 83 2.55 20.78 -18.69
CA LYS A 83 3.14 21.85 -19.50
C LYS A 83 3.91 21.32 -20.71
N TYR A 84 4.74 20.30 -20.51
CA TYR A 84 5.58 19.74 -21.58
C TYR A 84 4.76 18.98 -22.63
N ASN A 85 3.80 18.16 -22.18
CA ASN A 85 3.02 17.31 -23.07
C ASN A 85 1.74 17.96 -23.59
N HIS A 86 1.39 19.16 -23.13
CA HIS A 86 0.15 19.85 -23.47
C HIS A 86 -1.11 19.02 -23.15
N VAL A 87 -1.13 18.45 -21.94
CA VAL A 87 -2.20 17.60 -21.39
C VAL A 87 -2.63 18.09 -20.01
N THR A 88 -3.74 17.57 -19.51
CA THR A 88 -4.15 17.64 -18.10
C THR A 88 -4.07 16.25 -17.49
N VAL A 89 -3.51 16.12 -16.29
CA VAL A 89 -3.28 14.84 -15.62
C VAL A 89 -4.10 14.76 -14.35
N ASP A 90 -4.94 13.73 -14.24
CA ASP A 90 -5.46 13.29 -12.96
C ASP A 90 -4.58 12.15 -12.47
N VAL A 91 -4.00 12.29 -11.28
CA VAL A 91 -3.05 11.33 -10.70
C VAL A 91 -3.48 10.96 -9.30
N ILE A 92 -3.17 9.73 -8.93
CA ILE A 92 -3.45 9.25 -7.60
C ILE A 92 -2.49 8.12 -7.19
N GLY A 93 -2.07 8.08 -5.92
CA GLY A 93 -1.15 7.06 -5.43
C GLY A 93 -1.42 6.58 -4.00
N TRP A 94 -0.85 5.41 -3.71
CA TRP A 94 -0.79 4.80 -2.38
C TRP A 94 0.61 4.25 -2.15
N ARG A 95 1.09 4.31 -0.91
CA ARG A 95 2.41 3.83 -0.53
C ARG A 95 2.36 3.08 0.79
N ASP A 96 3.04 1.95 0.85
CA ASP A 96 3.41 1.31 2.10
C ASP A 96 4.59 2.07 2.72
N GLU A 97 4.37 2.71 3.87
CA GLU A 97 5.40 3.49 4.56
C GLU A 97 6.58 2.63 5.06
N GLN A 98 6.37 1.33 5.27
CA GLN A 98 7.42 0.44 5.79
C GLN A 98 8.36 -0.04 4.68
N THR A 99 7.79 -0.55 3.58
CA THR A 99 8.57 -1.10 2.46
C THR A 99 8.87 -0.07 1.37
N GLN A 100 8.22 1.10 1.41
CA GLN A 100 8.24 2.11 0.36
C GLN A 100 7.67 1.63 -0.99
N SER A 101 7.04 0.44 -1.02
CA SER A 101 6.29 -0.06 -2.17
C SER A 101 5.15 0.90 -2.51
N ALA A 102 4.84 1.07 -3.79
CA ALA A 102 3.88 2.07 -4.24
C ALA A 102 2.99 1.56 -5.36
N LEU A 103 1.77 2.08 -5.40
CA LEU A 103 0.82 1.91 -6.48
C LEU A 103 0.37 3.29 -6.93
N VAL A 104 0.60 3.64 -8.19
CA VAL A 104 0.24 4.95 -8.75
C VAL A 104 -0.60 4.72 -9.99
N PHE A 105 -1.68 5.48 -10.13
CA PHE A 105 -2.56 5.45 -11.29
C PHE A 105 -2.79 6.87 -11.77
N TRP A 106 -2.72 7.10 -13.07
CA TRP A 106 -3.01 8.40 -13.65
C TRP A 106 -3.61 8.32 -15.04
N VAL A 107 -4.34 9.37 -15.39
CA VAL A 107 -4.94 9.58 -16.71
C VAL A 107 -4.53 10.96 -17.20
N ALA A 108 -3.88 11.01 -18.35
CA ALA A 108 -3.66 12.23 -19.12
C ALA A 108 -4.77 12.40 -20.15
N THR A 109 -5.34 13.60 -20.20
CA THR A 109 -6.36 14.02 -21.17
C THR A 109 -5.83 15.19 -22.00
N GLY A 110 -6.19 15.25 -23.28
CA GLY A 110 -5.70 16.28 -24.20
C GLY A 110 -4.99 15.68 -25.41
N LEU A 111 -3.92 16.32 -25.87
CA LEU A 111 -3.11 15.82 -26.99
C LEU A 111 -2.39 14.54 -26.56
N ASN A 112 -2.68 13.42 -27.22
CA ASN A 112 -2.18 12.07 -26.87
C ASN A 112 -2.63 11.62 -25.48
N PRO A 113 -3.93 11.30 -25.31
CA PRO A 113 -4.43 10.81 -24.04
C PRO A 113 -3.72 9.50 -23.67
N ALA A 114 -3.46 9.34 -22.38
CA ALA A 114 -2.80 8.15 -21.86
C ALA A 114 -3.40 7.77 -20.52
N ARG A 115 -3.46 6.48 -20.24
CA ARG A 115 -3.78 5.94 -18.93
C ARG A 115 -2.66 5.01 -18.54
N VAL A 116 -2.10 5.23 -17.37
CA VAL A 116 -0.96 4.45 -16.89
C VAL A 116 -1.16 4.14 -15.43
N CYS A 117 -0.81 2.91 -15.07
CA CYS A 117 -0.70 2.46 -13.70
C CYS A 117 0.68 1.87 -13.48
N SER A 118 1.31 2.17 -12.35
CA SER A 118 2.57 1.58 -11.94
C SER A 118 2.43 0.96 -10.57
N TYR A 119 2.92 -0.27 -10.42
CA TYR A 119 3.06 -0.94 -9.14
C TYR A 119 4.52 -1.28 -8.93
N SER A 120 5.11 -0.79 -7.84
CA SER A 120 6.49 -1.04 -7.48
C SER A 120 6.60 -1.67 -6.10
N LEU A 121 7.49 -2.64 -6.02
CA LEU A 121 7.82 -3.36 -4.80
C LEU A 121 9.32 -3.21 -4.52
N THR A 122 9.64 -2.94 -3.26
CA THR A 122 11.02 -2.97 -2.77
C THR A 122 11.21 -4.23 -1.95
N ASN A 123 12.35 -4.92 -2.14
CA ASN A 123 12.74 -6.12 -1.40
C ASN A 123 11.77 -7.30 -1.56
N LYS A 124 11.05 -7.37 -2.70
CA LYS A 124 10.21 -8.53 -3.06
C LYS A 124 10.56 -9.04 -4.45
N SER A 125 10.71 -10.35 -4.55
CA SER A 125 11.24 -11.03 -5.74
C SER A 125 10.19 -11.82 -6.53
N ASN A 126 8.96 -11.95 -6.04
CA ASN A 126 7.92 -12.80 -6.62
C ASN A 126 7.03 -12.08 -7.65
N LEU A 127 7.24 -10.80 -7.93
CA LEU A 127 6.35 -10.03 -8.80
C LEU A 127 6.26 -10.61 -10.23
N LEU A 128 7.38 -11.05 -10.82
CA LEU A 128 7.37 -11.67 -12.15
C LEU A 128 6.58 -12.98 -12.17
N SER A 129 6.78 -13.86 -11.19
CA SER A 129 6.05 -15.12 -11.11
C SER A 129 4.56 -14.89 -10.92
N ASP A 130 4.18 -13.91 -10.09
CA ASP A 130 2.78 -13.57 -9.85
C ASP A 130 2.13 -12.99 -11.11
N LEU A 131 2.84 -12.13 -11.86
CA LEU A 131 2.35 -11.64 -13.15
C LEU A 131 2.15 -12.77 -14.16
N LYS A 132 3.06 -13.75 -14.21
CA LYS A 132 2.90 -14.93 -15.06
C LYS A 132 1.68 -15.77 -14.69
N ILE A 133 1.33 -15.83 -13.40
CA ILE A 133 0.10 -16.50 -12.94
C ILE A 133 -1.14 -15.73 -13.39
N GLU A 134 -1.15 -14.41 -13.23
CA GLU A 134 -2.33 -13.56 -13.52
C GLU A 134 -2.54 -13.24 -15.01
N LEU A 135 -1.47 -13.20 -15.80
CA LEU A 135 -1.49 -12.77 -17.21
C LEU A 135 -1.10 -13.88 -18.19
N GLY A 136 -0.57 -15.00 -17.70
CA GLY A 136 0.01 -16.05 -18.53
C GLY A 136 1.44 -15.74 -18.99
N LYS A 137 1.89 -16.46 -20.02
CA LYS A 137 3.24 -16.32 -20.56
C LYS A 137 3.44 -14.92 -21.20
N PRO A 138 4.55 -14.21 -20.93
CA PRO A 138 4.87 -12.96 -21.63
C PRO A 138 5.20 -13.20 -23.11
N ASP A 139 4.98 -12.18 -23.92
CA ASP A 139 5.35 -12.15 -25.35
C ASP A 139 6.86 -12.04 -25.54
N ASN A 140 7.53 -11.29 -24.66
CA ASN A 140 8.98 -11.19 -24.61
C ASN A 140 9.48 -11.21 -23.16
N GLU A 141 10.63 -11.82 -22.94
CA GLU A 141 11.27 -11.96 -21.64
C GLU A 141 12.80 -11.96 -21.81
N ASP A 142 13.46 -11.08 -21.06
CA ASP A 142 14.93 -11.00 -20.98
C ASP A 142 15.33 -11.00 -19.51
N LEU A 143 15.99 -12.08 -19.11
CA LEU A 143 16.42 -12.34 -17.73
C LEU A 143 17.93 -12.47 -17.72
N ASN A 144 18.60 -11.57 -17.00
CA ASN A 144 20.03 -11.60 -16.79
C ASN A 144 20.36 -11.22 -15.33
N GLU A 145 21.63 -11.34 -14.92
CA GLU A 145 22.00 -11.08 -13.53
C GLU A 145 21.86 -9.62 -13.08
N VAL A 146 21.77 -8.67 -14.02
CA VAL A 146 21.68 -7.23 -13.73
C VAL A 146 20.23 -6.75 -13.73
N SER A 147 19.39 -7.36 -14.57
CA SER A 147 18.00 -6.97 -14.78
C SER A 147 17.14 -8.11 -15.28
N GLU A 148 15.87 -8.07 -14.90
CA GLU A 148 14.85 -8.94 -15.44
C GLU A 148 13.76 -8.07 -16.05
N THR A 149 13.35 -8.38 -17.28
CA THR A 149 12.25 -7.69 -17.97
C THR A 149 11.30 -8.69 -18.59
N ALA A 150 10.02 -8.34 -18.63
CA ALA A 150 9.00 -9.12 -19.31
C ALA A 150 7.92 -8.19 -19.86
N TYR A 151 7.37 -8.53 -21.02
CA TYR A 151 6.37 -7.74 -21.72
C TYR A 151 5.17 -8.59 -22.10
N TRP A 152 3.96 -8.08 -21.84
CA TRP A 152 2.70 -8.64 -22.30
C TRP A 152 1.97 -7.62 -23.17
N GLN A 153 1.61 -8.06 -24.37
CA GLN A 153 0.81 -7.32 -25.31
C GLN A 153 -0.64 -7.81 -25.25
N LEU A 154 -1.45 -7.19 -24.41
CA LEU A 154 -2.85 -7.54 -24.24
C LEU A 154 -3.74 -6.77 -25.24
N THR A 155 -5.03 -7.13 -25.27
CA THR A 155 -6.02 -6.39 -26.07
C THR A 155 -6.26 -5.01 -25.47
N GLY A 156 -5.82 -3.96 -26.16
CA GLY A 156 -6.03 -2.55 -25.77
C GLY A 156 -5.10 -2.02 -24.68
N THR A 157 -4.30 -2.87 -24.04
CA THR A 157 -3.32 -2.47 -23.02
C THR A 157 -2.03 -3.25 -23.19
N GLU A 158 -0.96 -2.75 -22.60
CA GLU A 158 0.29 -3.47 -22.46
C GLU A 158 0.73 -3.50 -20.99
N VAL A 159 1.49 -4.53 -20.64
CA VAL A 159 2.12 -4.65 -19.32
C VAL A 159 3.61 -4.82 -19.51
N TYR A 160 4.40 -3.96 -18.87
CA TYR A 160 5.85 -4.03 -18.88
C TYR A 160 6.36 -4.20 -17.45
N TYR A 161 7.03 -5.31 -17.20
CA TYR A 161 7.72 -5.62 -15.95
C TYR A 161 9.21 -5.29 -16.07
N VAL A 162 9.76 -4.75 -15.00
CA VAL A 162 11.21 -4.57 -14.83
C VAL A 162 11.61 -4.86 -13.40
N LYS A 163 12.77 -5.47 -13.21
CA LYS A 163 13.44 -5.58 -11.93
C LYS A 163 14.91 -5.26 -12.09
N VAL A 164 15.41 -4.46 -11.15
CA VAL A 164 16.82 -4.09 -11.03
C VAL A 164 17.18 -4.14 -9.56
N GLY A 165 18.17 -4.96 -9.21
CA GLY A 165 18.54 -5.21 -7.81
C GLY A 165 17.36 -5.77 -7.00
N SER A 166 17.04 -5.13 -5.88
CA SER A 166 15.92 -5.53 -5.00
C SER A 166 14.59 -4.86 -5.34
N SER A 167 14.55 -3.99 -6.35
CA SER A 167 13.35 -3.28 -6.76
C SER A 167 12.75 -3.93 -7.99
N SER A 168 11.46 -4.23 -7.94
CA SER A 168 10.69 -4.72 -9.09
C SER A 168 9.44 -3.88 -9.28
N SER A 169 9.00 -3.74 -10.53
CA SER A 169 7.77 -3.03 -10.84
C SER A 169 7.12 -3.58 -12.10
N PHE A 170 5.83 -3.29 -12.26
CA PHE A 170 5.21 -3.32 -13.56
C PHE A 170 4.50 -2.00 -13.85
N ASN A 171 4.41 -1.67 -15.13
CA ASN A 171 3.54 -0.63 -15.65
C ASN A 171 2.46 -1.28 -16.50
N LEU A 172 1.23 -0.81 -16.37
CA LEU A 172 0.13 -1.11 -17.27
C LEU A 172 -0.26 0.20 -17.97
N SER A 173 -0.19 0.21 -19.29
CA SER A 173 -0.52 1.38 -20.12
C SER A 173 -1.54 1.01 -21.19
N ASP A 174 -2.36 1.99 -21.58
CA ASP A 174 -3.14 1.90 -22.82
C ASP A 174 -2.22 1.99 -24.04
N LYS A 175 -2.62 1.35 -25.14
CA LYS A 175 -1.94 1.45 -26.44
C LYS A 175 -2.36 2.67 -27.23
#